data_AF-A0AAV5SPF0-F1
#
_entry.id   AF-A0AAV5SPF0-F1
#
_cell.length_a   1.000
_cell.length_b   1.000
_cell.length_c   1.000
_cell.angle_alpha   90.00
_cell.angle_beta   90.00
_cell.angle_gamma   90.00
#
_symmetry.space_group_name_H-M   'P 1'
#
loop_
_entity.id
_entity.type
_entity.pdbx_description
1 polymer ?
#
loop_
_entity_poly.entity_id
_entity_poly.type
_entity_poly.pdbx_seq_one_letter_code
_entity_poly.pdbx_strand_id
1 'polypeptide(L)'
;LQLVPMIRLLFVSAAVVAAASAAPTPCTDAQMNTIVKCYTDFYNAYGSKLDFPGFKDYLNPGGFHEIRTGMLNADGIAAKPTIAKYGKSLTDCLQPVADCIVDNTYQQAPLSSAGEGHRYNFDRVMTAYESTDPGYSYQMRHYFCFAHFKEEKDTNALRQKVTACDDDLTAKTVADPYNPNNCKAYQDNAECYRSAYAEYCNADEAGEFWCMIDALEFQLYNPDCVFDCKKH
;
A
#
# COMPACT_ATOMS: atom_id res chain seq x y z
N LEU A 1 65.41 -9.55 -27.37
CA LEU A 1 65.14 -8.18 -26.87
C LEU A 1 63.76 -7.78 -27.36
N GLN A 2 62.99 -7.04 -26.54
CA GLN A 2 61.59 -6.59 -26.68
C GLN A 2 60.62 -7.45 -25.85
N LEU A 3 59.69 -6.93 -25.06
CA LEU A 3 59.39 -5.60 -24.49
C LEU A 3 58.35 -5.94 -23.39
N VAL A 4 58.58 -5.52 -22.14
CA VAL A 4 57.63 -5.70 -21.02
C VAL A 4 56.46 -4.72 -21.21
N PRO A 5 55.18 -5.14 -21.19
CA PRO A 5 54.09 -4.19 -21.09
C PRO A 5 53.84 -3.85 -19.62
N MET A 6 54.01 -2.56 -19.31
CA MET A 6 53.49 -1.90 -18.12
C MET A 6 52.01 -2.20 -17.93
N ILE A 7 51.65 -2.87 -16.84
CA ILE A 7 50.27 -2.93 -16.37
C ILE A 7 49.95 -1.54 -15.80
N ARG A 8 49.21 -0.75 -16.59
CA ARG A 8 48.58 0.49 -16.14
C ARG A 8 47.51 0.14 -15.11
N LEU A 9 47.72 0.51 -13.85
CA LEU A 9 46.66 0.61 -12.85
C LEU A 9 45.65 1.66 -13.33
N LEU A 10 44.50 1.21 -13.83
CA LEU A 10 43.31 2.04 -13.96
C LEU A 10 42.67 2.14 -12.57
N PHE A 11 42.87 3.28 -11.91
CA PHE A 11 42.02 3.70 -10.81
C PHE A 11 40.62 3.96 -11.40
N VAL A 12 39.74 2.96 -11.32
CA VAL A 12 38.32 3.16 -11.53
C VAL A 12 37.81 3.87 -10.29
N SER A 13 37.74 5.20 -10.38
CA SER A 13 37.03 6.04 -9.42
C SER A 13 35.57 5.59 -9.44
N ALA A 14 35.17 4.77 -8.47
CA ALA A 14 33.76 4.51 -8.20
C ALA A 14 33.15 5.83 -7.74
N ALA A 15 32.53 6.54 -8.70
CA ALA A 15 31.64 7.64 -8.38
C ALA A 15 30.48 7.04 -7.59
N VAL A 16 30.53 7.19 -6.27
CA VAL A 16 29.37 6.98 -5.41
C VAL A 16 28.38 8.05 -5.85
N VAL A 17 27.43 7.67 -6.71
CA VAL A 17 26.24 8.47 -6.94
C VAL A 17 25.48 8.37 -5.64
N ALA A 18 25.73 9.33 -4.74
CA ALA A 18 24.82 9.61 -3.67
C ALA A 18 23.50 10.00 -4.34
N ALA A 19 22.57 9.05 -4.43
CA ALA A 19 21.18 9.36 -4.67
C ALA A 19 20.74 10.19 -3.47
N ALA A 20 20.90 11.51 -3.58
CA ALA A 20 20.21 12.43 -2.70
C ALA A 20 18.73 12.15 -2.93
N SER A 21 18.07 11.56 -1.93
CA SER A 21 16.63 11.41 -1.87
C SER A 21 16.05 12.82 -1.92
N ALA A 22 15.82 13.32 -3.13
CA ALA A 22 15.14 14.59 -3.32
C ALA A 22 13.77 14.43 -2.66
N ALA A 23 13.43 15.37 -1.77
CA ALA A 23 12.07 15.47 -1.27
C ALA A 23 11.12 15.38 -2.49
N PRO A 24 10.01 14.62 -2.39
CA PRO A 24 9.12 14.40 -3.50
C PRO A 24 8.76 15.74 -4.14
N THR A 25 8.90 15.84 -5.46
CA THR A 25 8.55 17.08 -6.15
C THR A 25 7.05 17.30 -5.96
N PRO A 26 6.60 18.43 -5.37
CA PRO A 26 5.19 18.70 -5.23
C PRO A 26 4.49 18.65 -6.59
N CYS A 27 3.28 18.11 -6.64
CA CYS A 27 2.51 18.10 -7.88
C CYS A 27 2.28 19.53 -8.40
N THR A 28 2.47 19.73 -9.69
CA THR A 28 2.05 20.95 -10.40
C THR A 28 0.53 21.05 -10.44
N ASP A 29 -0.02 22.25 -10.69
CA ASP A 29 -1.47 22.45 -10.82
C ASP A 29 -2.11 21.54 -11.88
N ALA A 30 -1.41 21.28 -12.99
CA ALA A 30 -1.89 20.39 -14.05
C ALA A 30 -1.95 18.93 -13.58
N GLN A 31 -0.95 18.48 -12.81
CA GLN A 31 -0.95 17.16 -12.19
C GLN A 31 -2.06 17.07 -11.13
N MET A 32 -2.25 18.09 -10.30
CA MET A 32 -3.33 18.16 -9.32
C MET A 32 -4.71 18.09 -9.97
N ASN A 33 -4.94 18.82 -11.06
CA ASN A 33 -6.19 18.74 -11.83
C ASN A 33 -6.45 17.33 -12.39
N THR A 34 -5.40 16.63 -12.80
CA THR A 34 -5.50 15.23 -13.25
C THR A 34 -5.89 14.31 -12.10
N ILE A 35 -5.23 14.42 -10.94
CA ILE A 35 -5.56 13.66 -9.73
C ILE A 35 -7.02 13.89 -9.35
N VAL A 36 -7.43 15.16 -9.32
CA VAL A 36 -8.80 15.59 -8.98
C VAL A 36 -9.83 14.91 -9.89
N LYS A 37 -9.59 14.94 -11.20
CA LYS A 37 -10.47 14.31 -12.18
C LYS A 37 -10.54 12.80 -11.98
N CYS A 38 -9.40 12.12 -11.80
CA CYS A 38 -9.34 10.67 -11.62
C CYS A 38 -10.13 10.20 -10.40
N TYR A 39 -9.98 10.87 -9.26
CA TYR A 39 -10.73 10.55 -8.05
C TYR A 39 -12.23 10.87 -8.20
N THR A 40 -12.58 11.97 -8.88
CA THR A 40 -13.97 12.31 -9.18
C THR A 40 -14.65 11.19 -9.99
N ASP A 41 -14.00 10.74 -11.07
CA ASP A 41 -14.52 9.66 -11.93
C ASP A 41 -14.63 8.34 -11.16
N PHE A 42 -13.64 8.03 -10.31
CA PHE A 42 -13.63 6.86 -9.45
C PHE A 42 -14.80 6.86 -8.45
N TYR A 43 -15.02 7.95 -7.72
CA TYR A 43 -16.13 8.06 -6.77
C TYR A 43 -17.50 8.00 -7.46
N ASN A 44 -17.62 8.63 -8.63
CA ASN A 44 -18.83 8.54 -9.45
C ASN A 44 -19.13 7.10 -9.90
N ALA A 45 -18.10 6.28 -10.18
CA ALA A 45 -18.28 4.87 -10.53
C ALA A 45 -18.88 4.04 -9.37
N TYR A 46 -18.60 4.41 -8.12
CA TYR A 46 -19.25 3.85 -6.93
C TYR A 46 -20.64 4.44 -6.64
N GLY A 47 -21.16 5.33 -7.51
CA GLY A 47 -22.43 6.03 -7.30
C GLY A 47 -22.37 7.06 -6.17
N SER A 48 -21.18 7.35 -5.68
CA SER A 48 -20.94 8.31 -4.62
C SER A 48 -21.06 9.71 -5.22
N LYS A 49 -22.19 10.39 -4.98
CA LYS A 49 -22.37 11.81 -5.33
C LYS A 49 -21.60 12.73 -4.37
N LEU A 50 -20.41 12.33 -3.98
CA LEU A 50 -19.56 13.15 -3.14
C LEU A 50 -19.03 14.30 -3.99
N ASP A 51 -19.22 15.51 -3.50
CA ASP A 51 -18.58 16.69 -4.07
C ASP A 51 -17.07 16.55 -3.85
N PHE A 52 -16.40 16.08 -4.88
CA PHE A 52 -14.96 16.21 -5.02
C PHE A 52 -14.69 17.59 -5.64
N PRO A 53 -13.78 18.43 -5.11
CA PRO A 53 -12.72 18.09 -4.16
C PRO A 53 -13.10 18.28 -2.69
N GLY A 54 -12.51 17.41 -1.87
CA GLY A 54 -12.85 17.26 -0.46
C GLY A 54 -13.21 15.81 -0.21
N PHE A 55 -12.21 15.01 0.18
CA PHE A 55 -12.50 13.70 0.72
C PHE A 55 -13.37 13.90 1.97
N LYS A 56 -14.70 13.69 1.87
CA LYS A 56 -15.51 13.56 3.09
C LYS A 56 -14.88 12.47 3.94
N ASP A 57 -14.99 12.61 5.26
CA ASP A 57 -14.43 11.66 6.23
C ASP A 57 -14.56 10.23 5.70
N TYR A 58 -13.41 9.55 5.67
CA TYR A 58 -13.23 8.24 5.08
C TYR A 58 -14.31 7.25 5.55
N LEU A 59 -14.79 7.41 6.80
CA LEU A 59 -15.80 6.55 7.44
C LEU A 59 -17.20 7.19 7.55
N ASN A 60 -17.43 8.38 7.00
CA ASN A 60 -18.74 9.02 7.11
C ASN A 60 -19.83 8.27 6.33
N PRO A 61 -21.09 8.30 6.81
CA PRO A 61 -22.23 7.80 6.06
C PRO A 61 -22.35 8.43 4.66
N GLY A 62 -22.52 7.60 3.64
CA GLY A 62 -22.50 7.95 2.22
C GLY A 62 -21.09 8.08 1.61
N GLY A 63 -20.05 7.82 2.40
CA GLY A 63 -18.64 7.85 2.00
C GLY A 63 -18.23 6.66 1.13
N PHE A 64 -17.09 6.78 0.44
CA PHE A 64 -16.57 5.70 -0.39
C PHE A 64 -16.31 4.39 0.39
N HIS A 65 -15.71 4.46 1.57
CA HIS A 65 -15.37 3.26 2.33
C HIS A 65 -16.62 2.52 2.81
N GLU A 66 -17.66 3.25 3.23
CA GLU A 66 -18.95 2.67 3.60
C GLU A 66 -19.62 2.01 2.39
N ILE A 67 -19.63 2.66 1.21
CA ILE A 67 -20.20 2.07 -0.01
C ILE A 67 -19.45 0.79 -0.40
N ARG A 68 -18.12 0.84 -0.46
CA ARG A 68 -17.28 -0.31 -0.81
C ARG A 68 -17.46 -1.46 0.18
N THR A 69 -17.47 -1.16 1.49
CA THR A 69 -17.71 -2.15 2.55
C THR A 69 -19.12 -2.70 2.47
N GLY A 70 -20.12 -1.86 2.17
CA GLY A 70 -21.51 -2.25 1.96
C GLY A 70 -21.66 -3.24 0.80
N MET A 71 -20.97 -3.02 -0.32
CA MET A 71 -20.92 -3.97 -1.44
C MET A 71 -20.33 -5.32 -1.01
N LEU A 72 -19.24 -5.32 -0.23
CA LEU A 72 -18.62 -6.54 0.29
C LEU A 72 -19.52 -7.27 1.30
N ASN A 73 -20.26 -6.55 2.13
CA ASN A 73 -21.16 -7.14 3.12
C ASN A 73 -22.42 -7.73 2.45
N ALA A 74 -22.96 -7.05 1.43
CA ALA A 74 -24.17 -7.48 0.73
C ALA A 74 -23.92 -8.61 -0.28
N ASP A 75 -22.88 -8.46 -1.11
CA ASP A 75 -22.62 -9.35 -2.24
C ASP A 75 -21.39 -10.26 -2.01
N GLY A 76 -20.66 -10.07 -0.92
CA GLY A 76 -19.50 -10.88 -0.58
C GLY A 76 -18.42 -10.83 -1.67
N ILE A 77 -17.92 -12.00 -2.02
CA ILE A 77 -16.93 -12.19 -3.07
C ILE A 77 -17.44 -11.75 -4.46
N ALA A 78 -18.76 -11.70 -4.69
CA ALA A 78 -19.33 -11.31 -5.98
C ALA A 78 -19.16 -9.82 -6.31
N ALA A 79 -18.95 -8.96 -5.32
CA ALA A 79 -18.62 -7.54 -5.54
C ALA A 79 -17.19 -7.33 -6.08
N LYS A 80 -16.28 -8.30 -5.90
CA LYS A 80 -14.85 -8.15 -6.17
C LYS A 80 -14.49 -7.80 -7.61
N PRO A 81 -15.07 -8.43 -8.66
CA PRO A 81 -14.80 -8.02 -10.05
C PRO A 81 -15.12 -6.55 -10.31
N THR A 82 -16.22 -6.03 -9.73
CA THR A 82 -16.63 -4.64 -9.87
C THR A 82 -15.66 -3.69 -9.15
N ILE A 83 -15.30 -4.01 -7.91
CA ILE A 83 -14.34 -3.23 -7.11
C ILE A 83 -12.98 -3.17 -7.83
N ALA A 84 -12.48 -4.30 -8.35
CA ALA A 84 -11.24 -4.37 -9.09
C ALA A 84 -11.28 -3.57 -10.40
N LYS A 85 -12.40 -3.60 -11.14
CA LYS A 85 -12.59 -2.78 -12.35
C LYS A 85 -12.49 -1.28 -12.03
N TYR A 86 -13.16 -0.83 -10.97
CA TYR A 86 -13.13 0.59 -10.57
C TYR A 86 -11.73 0.97 -10.09
N GLY A 87 -11.10 0.10 -9.31
CA GLY A 87 -9.73 0.25 -8.85
C GLY A 87 -8.72 0.41 -9.98
N LYS A 88 -8.73 -0.53 -10.94
CA LYS A 88 -7.88 -0.46 -12.13
C LYS A 88 -8.10 0.84 -12.91
N SER A 89 -9.34 1.31 -13.01
CA SER A 89 -9.65 2.57 -13.71
C SER A 89 -9.00 3.77 -13.02
N LEU A 90 -8.99 3.81 -11.68
CA LEU A 90 -8.26 4.83 -10.91
C LEU A 90 -6.75 4.71 -11.13
N THR A 91 -6.19 3.51 -11.00
CA THR A 91 -4.74 3.28 -11.16
C THR A 91 -4.25 3.67 -12.56
N ASP A 92 -4.98 3.28 -13.61
CA ASP A 92 -4.66 3.64 -15.00
C ASP A 92 -4.74 5.17 -15.20
N CYS A 93 -5.73 5.83 -14.60
CA CYS A 93 -5.90 7.28 -14.71
C CYS A 93 -4.79 8.07 -14.00
N LEU A 94 -4.32 7.58 -12.85
CA LEU A 94 -3.26 8.22 -12.06
C LEU A 94 -1.84 7.92 -12.56
N GLN A 95 -1.66 6.91 -13.43
CA GLN A 95 -0.35 6.50 -13.93
C GLN A 95 0.51 7.67 -14.48
N PRO A 96 -0.03 8.62 -15.26
CA PRO A 96 0.76 9.72 -15.82
C PRO A 96 1.28 10.74 -14.79
N VAL A 97 0.78 10.69 -13.55
CA VAL A 97 1.09 11.64 -12.47
C VAL A 97 1.57 10.92 -11.20
N ALA A 98 1.88 9.62 -11.30
CA ALA A 98 2.21 8.77 -10.16
C ALA A 98 3.49 9.21 -9.42
N ASP A 99 4.40 9.89 -10.10
CA ASP A 99 5.68 10.37 -9.58
C ASP A 99 5.54 11.51 -8.56
N CYS A 100 4.45 12.28 -8.61
CA CYS A 100 4.20 13.36 -7.66
C CYS A 100 3.20 12.97 -6.55
N ILE A 101 2.55 11.80 -6.64
CA ILE A 101 1.62 11.32 -5.61
C ILE A 101 2.40 10.68 -4.47
N VAL A 102 2.55 11.44 -3.38
CA VAL A 102 3.08 10.98 -2.10
C VAL A 102 2.05 11.16 -1.00
N ASP A 103 2.36 10.67 0.20
CA ASP A 103 1.45 10.77 1.35
C ASP A 103 0.95 12.20 1.59
N ASN A 104 1.88 13.16 1.55
CA ASN A 104 1.58 14.57 1.79
C ASN A 104 0.83 15.26 0.63
N THR A 105 0.70 14.64 -0.55
CA THR A 105 -0.06 15.21 -1.69
C THR A 105 -1.53 15.42 -1.31
N TYR A 106 -2.09 14.54 -0.48
CA TYR A 106 -3.47 14.61 -0.01
C TYR A 106 -3.69 15.67 1.10
N GLN A 107 -2.63 16.30 1.58
CA GLN A 107 -2.71 17.44 2.50
C GLN A 107 -2.71 18.78 1.75
N GLN A 108 -2.52 18.78 0.43
CA GLN A 108 -2.48 19.98 -0.40
C GLN A 108 -3.86 20.30 -0.97
N ALA A 109 -4.19 21.59 -1.13
CA ALA A 109 -5.43 21.98 -1.81
C ALA A 109 -5.44 21.48 -3.27
N PRO A 110 -6.59 21.06 -3.83
CA PRO A 110 -7.90 21.02 -3.18
C PRO A 110 -8.18 19.68 -2.45
N LEU A 111 -7.20 18.78 -2.40
CA LEU A 111 -7.31 17.45 -1.80
C LEU A 111 -7.30 17.45 -0.26
N SER A 112 -6.83 18.55 0.34
CA SER A 112 -6.66 18.70 1.78
C SER A 112 -7.91 18.27 2.55
N SER A 113 -7.82 17.12 3.21
CA SER A 113 -8.79 16.62 4.19
C SER A 113 -8.07 16.41 5.53
N ALA A 114 -8.82 16.44 6.64
CA ALA A 114 -8.29 16.58 8.00
C ALA A 114 -7.44 15.38 8.48
N GLY A 115 -6.22 15.21 7.95
CA GLY A 115 -5.27 14.18 8.36
C GLY A 115 -5.47 12.80 7.72
N GLU A 116 -6.45 12.64 6.84
CA GLU A 116 -6.81 11.33 6.24
C GLU A 116 -5.99 10.99 4.97
N GLY A 117 -5.07 11.86 4.58
CA GLY A 117 -4.33 11.74 3.31
C GLY A 117 -3.61 10.40 3.12
N HIS A 118 -3.04 9.88 4.21
CA HIS A 118 -2.38 8.59 4.23
C HIS A 118 -3.31 7.44 3.83
N ARG A 119 -4.52 7.41 4.39
CA ARG A 119 -5.51 6.35 4.12
C ARG A 119 -5.94 6.34 2.66
N TYR A 120 -6.05 7.50 2.03
CA TYR A 120 -6.35 7.59 0.59
C TYR A 120 -5.22 7.07 -0.28
N ASN A 121 -3.96 7.35 0.10
CA ASN A 121 -2.82 6.82 -0.63
C ASN A 121 -2.70 5.30 -0.43
N PHE A 122 -2.93 4.82 0.79
CA PHE A 122 -2.96 3.40 1.12
C PHE A 122 -4.03 2.66 0.31
N ASP A 123 -5.27 3.15 0.31
CA ASP A 123 -6.33 2.55 -0.50
C ASP A 123 -5.99 2.50 -1.98
N ARG A 124 -5.33 3.54 -2.51
CA ARG A 124 -4.88 3.57 -3.91
C ARG A 124 -3.85 2.47 -4.19
N VAL A 125 -2.79 2.34 -3.38
CA VAL A 125 -1.74 1.34 -3.60
C VAL A 125 -2.24 -0.07 -3.33
N MET A 126 -3.06 -0.27 -2.30
CA MET A 126 -3.73 -1.53 -2.02
C MET A 126 -4.64 -1.93 -3.18
N THR A 127 -5.49 -1.01 -3.66
CA THR A 127 -6.40 -1.28 -4.77
C THR A 127 -5.63 -1.63 -6.06
N ALA A 128 -4.50 -0.98 -6.32
CA ALA A 128 -3.62 -1.31 -7.43
C ALA A 128 -3.08 -2.75 -7.31
N TYR A 129 -2.62 -3.14 -6.12
CA TYR A 129 -2.15 -4.50 -5.85
C TYR A 129 -3.27 -5.55 -5.97
N GLU A 130 -4.42 -5.31 -5.34
CA GLU A 130 -5.61 -6.18 -5.42
C GLU A 130 -6.11 -6.37 -6.86
N SER A 131 -5.79 -5.43 -7.76
CA SER A 131 -6.15 -5.49 -9.18
C SER A 131 -5.10 -6.17 -10.06
N THR A 132 -3.94 -6.57 -9.51
CA THR A 132 -2.97 -7.42 -10.22
C THR A 132 -3.47 -8.85 -10.30
N ASP A 133 -3.04 -9.63 -11.30
CA ASP A 133 -3.37 -11.06 -11.40
C ASP A 133 -3.11 -11.85 -10.10
N PRO A 134 -1.90 -11.77 -9.47
CA PRO A 134 -1.67 -12.46 -8.21
C PRO A 134 -2.52 -11.91 -7.06
N GLY A 135 -2.59 -10.58 -6.89
CA GLY A 135 -3.34 -9.97 -5.80
C GLY A 135 -4.84 -10.32 -5.86
N TYR A 136 -5.43 -10.21 -7.05
CA TYR A 136 -6.82 -10.60 -7.30
C TYR A 136 -7.03 -12.08 -7.03
N SER A 137 -6.16 -12.93 -7.59
CA SER A 137 -6.30 -14.38 -7.47
C SER A 137 -6.18 -14.86 -6.02
N TYR A 138 -5.23 -14.32 -5.25
CA TYR A 138 -5.05 -14.67 -3.84
C TYR A 138 -6.25 -14.20 -3.02
N GLN A 139 -6.68 -12.95 -3.22
CA GLN A 139 -7.83 -12.40 -2.53
C GLN A 139 -9.10 -13.23 -2.76
N MET A 140 -9.35 -13.64 -4.00
CA MET A 140 -10.54 -14.43 -4.34
C MET A 140 -10.48 -15.84 -3.74
N ARG A 141 -9.33 -16.53 -3.81
CA ARG A 141 -9.17 -17.87 -3.23
C ARG A 141 -9.35 -17.90 -1.73
N HIS A 142 -8.91 -16.85 -1.03
CA HIS A 142 -8.84 -16.82 0.43
C HIS A 142 -9.86 -15.87 1.08
N TYR A 143 -10.79 -15.30 0.31
CA TYR A 143 -11.75 -14.29 0.78
C TYR A 143 -12.47 -14.68 2.08
N PHE A 144 -13.10 -15.86 2.12
CA PHE A 144 -13.84 -16.32 3.30
C PHE A 144 -12.94 -16.60 4.48
N CYS A 145 -11.71 -17.09 4.23
CA CYS A 145 -10.74 -17.28 5.29
C CYS A 145 -10.34 -15.94 5.91
N PHE A 146 -10.04 -14.93 5.09
CA PHE A 146 -9.71 -13.59 5.57
C PHE A 146 -10.85 -12.95 6.33
N ALA A 147 -12.09 -13.07 5.84
CA ALA A 147 -13.27 -12.56 6.52
C ALA A 147 -13.43 -13.22 7.89
N HIS A 148 -13.37 -14.55 7.95
CA HIS A 148 -13.51 -15.28 9.20
C HIS A 148 -12.39 -14.96 10.19
N PHE A 149 -11.13 -14.87 9.74
CA PHE A 149 -10.01 -14.50 10.62
C PHE A 149 -10.14 -13.12 11.25
N LYS A 150 -10.74 -12.16 10.52
CA LYS A 150 -11.01 -10.81 11.05
C LYS A 150 -12.12 -10.78 12.09
N GLU A 151 -13.03 -11.75 12.04
CA GLU A 151 -14.14 -11.90 12.99
C GLU A 151 -13.76 -12.76 14.22
N GLU A 152 -12.61 -13.46 14.17
CA GLU A 152 -12.08 -14.21 15.31
C GLU A 152 -11.87 -13.30 16.52
N LYS A 153 -12.18 -13.84 17.70
CA LYS A 153 -11.95 -13.14 18.96
C LYS A 153 -10.48 -13.22 19.36
N ASP A 154 -10.04 -12.28 20.18
CA ASP A 154 -8.67 -12.23 20.75
C ASP A 154 -8.33 -13.40 21.71
N THR A 155 -9.20 -14.40 21.83
CA THR A 155 -8.90 -15.69 22.47
C THR A 155 -8.27 -16.71 21.52
N ASN A 156 -8.33 -16.47 20.21
CA ASN A 156 -7.69 -17.31 19.21
C ASN A 156 -6.18 -17.04 19.22
N ALA A 157 -5.36 -18.09 19.33
CA ALA A 157 -3.90 -17.95 19.41
C ALA A 157 -3.28 -17.25 18.20
N LEU A 158 -3.84 -17.43 17.00
CA LEU A 158 -3.37 -16.76 15.78
C LEU A 158 -3.78 -15.29 15.75
N ARG A 159 -4.93 -14.95 16.34
CA ARG A 159 -5.31 -13.54 16.52
C ARG A 159 -4.41 -12.84 17.54
N GLN A 160 -4.11 -13.50 18.65
CA GLN A 160 -3.15 -13.01 19.65
C GLN A 160 -1.75 -12.83 19.06
N LYS A 161 -1.34 -13.71 18.13
CA LYS A 161 -0.08 -13.56 17.39
C LYS A 161 -0.05 -12.27 16.59
N VAL A 162 -1.13 -11.93 15.87
CA VAL A 162 -1.24 -10.65 15.13
C VAL A 162 -1.13 -9.46 16.08
N THR A 163 -1.86 -9.47 17.20
CA THR A 163 -1.74 -8.42 18.22
C THR A 163 -0.30 -8.28 18.73
N ALA A 164 0.39 -9.39 18.99
CA ALA A 164 1.79 -9.37 19.40
C ALA A 164 2.73 -8.85 18.30
N CYS A 165 2.40 -9.03 17.02
CA CYS A 165 3.14 -8.42 15.92
C CYS A 165 3.10 -6.89 15.99
N ASP A 166 1.94 -6.31 16.31
CA ASP A 166 1.75 -4.85 16.40
C ASP A 166 2.45 -4.25 17.64
N ASP A 167 2.41 -4.98 18.75
CA ASP A 167 3.11 -4.61 19.98
C ASP A 167 4.64 -4.60 19.76
N ASP A 168 5.17 -5.64 19.11
CA ASP A 168 6.59 -5.77 18.80
C ASP A 168 7.06 -4.69 17.81
N LEU A 169 6.24 -4.36 16.81
CA LEU A 169 6.48 -3.23 15.92
C LEU A 169 6.62 -1.93 16.71
N THR A 170 5.60 -1.62 17.53
CA THR A 170 5.56 -0.40 18.35
C THR A 170 6.78 -0.28 19.26
N ALA A 171 7.23 -1.39 19.85
CA ALA A 171 8.39 -1.42 20.73
C ALA A 171 9.73 -1.20 20.00
N LYS A 172 9.81 -1.54 18.71
CA LYS A 172 11.05 -1.51 17.92
C LYS A 172 11.18 -0.28 17.01
N THR A 173 10.07 0.36 16.67
CA THR A 173 10.08 1.59 15.85
C THR A 173 10.38 2.83 16.66
N VAL A 174 11.01 3.83 16.04
CA VAL A 174 11.02 5.18 16.60
C VAL A 174 9.68 5.87 16.35
N ALA A 175 9.30 6.83 17.21
CA ALA A 175 8.01 7.53 17.16
C ALA A 175 7.74 8.35 15.88
N ASP A 176 8.70 8.38 14.95
CA ASP A 176 8.54 8.97 13.62
C ASP A 176 8.34 7.85 12.58
N PRO A 177 7.14 7.71 11.99
CA PRO A 177 6.87 6.67 11.00
C PRO A 177 7.68 6.86 9.70
N TYR A 178 8.15 8.08 9.39
CA TYR A 178 8.97 8.38 8.22
C TYR A 178 10.47 8.11 8.45
N ASN A 179 10.82 7.51 9.59
CA ASN A 179 12.22 7.23 9.89
C ASN A 179 12.70 6.00 9.11
N PRO A 180 13.71 6.13 8.21
CA PRO A 180 14.20 5.03 7.40
C PRO A 180 14.85 3.90 8.23
N ASN A 181 15.21 4.14 9.50
CA ASN A 181 15.73 3.09 10.37
C ASN A 181 14.65 2.08 10.82
N ASN A 182 13.38 2.39 10.60
CA ASN A 182 12.27 1.50 10.98
C ASN A 182 12.08 0.30 10.02
N CYS A 183 12.76 0.26 8.86
CA CYS A 183 12.52 -0.76 7.82
C CYS A 183 12.56 -2.20 8.35
N LYS A 184 13.52 -2.54 9.22
CA LYS A 184 13.63 -3.91 9.75
C LYS A 184 12.46 -4.30 10.64
N ALA A 185 11.99 -3.38 11.48
CA ALA A 185 10.84 -3.62 12.36
C ALA A 185 9.56 -3.81 11.54
N TYR A 186 9.39 -3.02 10.48
CA TYR A 186 8.28 -3.18 9.54
C TYR A 186 8.35 -4.50 8.77
N GLN A 187 9.53 -4.93 8.29
CA GLN A 187 9.69 -6.23 7.64
C GLN A 187 9.32 -7.38 8.59
N ASP A 188 9.77 -7.32 9.85
CA ASP A 188 9.45 -8.33 10.87
C ASP A 188 7.94 -8.39 11.15
N ASN A 189 7.28 -7.23 11.18
CA ASN A 189 5.83 -7.14 11.36
C ASN A 189 5.09 -7.75 10.15
N ALA A 190 5.46 -7.39 8.92
CA ALA A 190 4.85 -7.97 7.71
C ALA A 190 5.04 -9.49 7.62
N GLU A 191 6.22 -10.02 7.99
CA GLU A 191 6.46 -11.47 8.08
C GLU A 191 5.63 -12.16 9.18
N CYS A 192 5.45 -11.47 10.31
CA CYS A 192 4.63 -11.96 11.41
C CYS A 192 3.15 -12.12 10.99
N TYR A 193 2.61 -11.12 10.30
CA TYR A 193 1.29 -11.18 9.65
C TYR A 193 1.22 -12.29 8.60
N ARG A 194 2.24 -12.39 7.71
CA ARG A 194 2.37 -13.47 6.73
C ARG A 194 2.15 -14.83 7.37
N SER A 195 2.85 -15.09 8.48
CA SER A 195 2.82 -16.36 9.18
C SER A 195 1.45 -16.64 9.80
N ALA A 196 0.82 -15.64 10.43
CA ALA A 196 -0.51 -15.81 11.03
C ALA A 196 -1.58 -16.15 9.98
N TYR A 197 -1.62 -15.41 8.87
CA TYR A 197 -2.59 -15.64 7.80
C TYR A 197 -2.33 -16.93 7.03
N ALA A 198 -1.06 -17.27 6.76
CA ALA A 198 -0.73 -18.53 6.10
C ALA A 198 -1.13 -19.75 6.95
N GLU A 199 -0.89 -19.69 8.27
CA GLU A 199 -1.26 -20.74 9.20
C GLU A 199 -2.78 -20.86 9.35
N TYR A 200 -3.47 -19.74 9.51
CA TYR A 200 -4.92 -19.73 9.66
C TYR A 200 -5.66 -20.23 8.41
N CYS A 201 -5.25 -19.77 7.23
CA CYS A 201 -5.83 -20.18 5.96
C CYS A 201 -5.27 -21.50 5.40
N ASN A 202 -4.27 -22.08 6.08
CA ASN A 202 -3.51 -23.24 5.62
C ASN A 202 -3.04 -23.08 4.15
N ALA A 203 -2.51 -21.89 3.83
CA ALA A 203 -2.12 -21.53 2.48
C ALA A 203 -1.04 -20.44 2.48
N ASP A 204 0.14 -20.72 1.93
CA ASP A 204 1.24 -19.74 1.89
C ASP A 204 0.83 -18.45 1.13
N GLU A 205 0.09 -18.57 0.02
CA GLU A 205 -0.43 -17.43 -0.77
C GLU A 205 -1.32 -16.47 0.05
N ALA A 206 -2.05 -17.00 1.05
CA ALA A 206 -2.86 -16.18 1.94
C ALA A 206 -1.98 -15.28 2.82
N GLY A 207 -0.84 -15.81 3.27
CA GLY A 207 0.18 -15.05 3.99
C GLY A 207 0.89 -14.05 3.07
N GLU A 208 1.29 -14.45 1.87
CA GLU A 208 1.91 -13.55 0.88
C GLU A 208 1.03 -12.34 0.60
N PHE A 209 -0.28 -12.56 0.46
CA PHE A 209 -1.24 -11.49 0.26
C PHE A 209 -1.19 -10.45 1.37
N TRP A 210 -1.26 -10.87 2.64
CA TRP A 210 -1.28 -9.93 3.77
C TRP A 210 0.06 -9.26 4.04
N CYS A 211 1.17 -9.99 3.92
CA CYS A 211 2.50 -9.36 3.99
C CYS A 211 2.64 -8.24 2.96
N MET A 212 2.17 -8.45 1.73
CA MET A 212 2.22 -7.42 0.70
C MET A 212 1.35 -6.20 1.05
N ILE A 213 0.19 -6.39 1.67
CA ILE A 213 -0.67 -5.29 2.10
C ILE A 213 0.03 -4.45 3.16
N ASP A 214 0.58 -5.08 4.20
CA ASP A 214 1.28 -4.36 5.29
C ASP A 214 2.55 -3.67 4.77
N ALA A 215 3.32 -4.37 3.92
CA ALA A 215 4.51 -3.79 3.27
C ALA A 215 4.16 -2.53 2.46
N LEU A 216 3.06 -2.55 1.70
CA LEU A 216 2.63 -1.39 0.92
C LEU A 216 2.29 -0.19 1.81
N GLU A 217 1.64 -0.40 2.96
CA GLU A 217 1.36 0.68 3.92
C GLU A 217 2.65 1.34 4.41
N PHE A 218 3.65 0.53 4.79
CA PHE A 218 4.93 1.05 5.29
C PHE A 218 5.78 1.71 4.20
N GLN A 219 5.74 1.20 2.97
CA GLN A 219 6.43 1.80 1.83
C GLN A 219 5.90 3.19 1.47
N LEU A 220 4.70 3.57 1.91
CA LEU A 220 4.22 4.96 1.76
C LEU A 220 5.03 5.95 2.61
N TYR A 221 5.43 5.55 3.81
CA TYR A 221 6.27 6.35 4.69
C TYR A 221 7.75 6.27 4.32
N ASN A 222 8.21 5.08 3.93
CA ASN A 222 9.61 4.77 3.66
C ASN A 222 9.75 3.96 2.36
N PRO A 223 9.74 4.62 1.18
CA PRO A 223 9.72 3.94 -0.11
C PRO A 223 10.98 3.13 -0.41
N ASP A 224 12.09 3.42 0.27
CA ASP A 224 13.35 2.70 0.12
C ASP A 224 13.41 1.39 0.92
N CYS A 225 12.44 1.12 1.79
CA CYS A 225 12.36 -0.16 2.49
C CYS A 225 12.01 -1.29 1.50
N VAL A 226 12.88 -2.29 1.43
CA VAL A 226 12.67 -3.50 0.62
C VAL A 226 12.03 -4.57 1.51
N PHE A 227 10.87 -5.07 1.07
CA PHE A 227 10.16 -6.13 1.77
C PHE A 227 10.19 -7.42 0.96
N ASP A 228 10.45 -8.55 1.60
CA ASP A 228 10.30 -9.87 1.01
C ASP A 228 9.10 -10.59 1.62
N CYS A 229 8.04 -10.71 0.83
CA CYS A 229 6.80 -11.35 1.24
C CYS A 229 6.61 -12.75 0.66
N LYS A 230 7.55 -13.22 -0.16
CA LYS A 230 7.48 -14.56 -0.75
C LYS A 230 8.20 -15.55 0.15
N LYS A 231 7.70 -16.78 0.18
CA LYS A 231 8.44 -17.88 0.80
C LYS A 231 9.40 -18.46 -0.23
N HIS A 232 10.69 -18.49 0.09
CA HIS A 232 11.67 -19.29 -0.67
C HIS A 232 11.53 -20.77 -0.36
#